data_AF-A0A7V2NHX1-F1
#
_entry.id   AF-A0A7V2NHX1-F1
#
_cell.length_a   1.000
_cell.length_b   1.000
_cell.length_c   1.000
_cell.angle_alpha   90.00
_cell.angle_beta   90.00
_cell.angle_gamma   90.00
#
_symmetry.space_group_name_H-M   'P 1'
#
loop_
_entity.id
_entity.type
_entity.pdbx_description
1 polymer ?
#
loop_
_entity_poly.entity_id
_entity_poly.type
_entity_poly.pdbx_seq_one_letter_code
_entity_poly.pdbx_strand_id
1 'polypeptide(L)'
;MAKLLVIDDDRAARRTLELAFQAQGHEVFAGSTIAEGKELWIRHEPEVILLDLVLPDGTGQDLLLQATEESMSGIVIMITGHQDLERAIVAMQAGAFDYIHKPLNIDELEITVDRALEYLSSKRNLAIVADLSSHEPDDRIIGTSRAIIEVHKMIGMVSRGNANILITGESGTGKELVARAIHRHSTPDEPFIPVNSSALVPTLLESELFGHERGAFTGAVRDKVGRLELAGNGTLFLDEIGDLDLSLQVKLLRVLQERTFERVGGTESKPFKARVIAA
;
A
#
# COMPACT_ATOMS: atom_id res chain seq x y z
N MET A 1 -6.78 15.37 -17.94
CA MET A 1 -6.50 16.79 -17.66
C MET A 1 -6.63 16.98 -16.16
N ALA A 2 -5.52 17.27 -15.49
CA ALA A 2 -5.47 17.48 -14.04
C ALA A 2 -5.06 18.91 -13.73
N LYS A 3 -5.43 19.39 -12.54
CA LYS A 3 -5.02 20.70 -12.02
C LYS A 3 -3.76 20.56 -11.18
N LEU A 4 -2.72 21.29 -11.53
CA LEU A 4 -1.44 21.32 -10.81
C LEU A 4 -1.20 22.71 -10.25
N LEU A 5 -0.59 22.78 -9.06
CA LEU A 5 -0.12 24.03 -8.47
C LEU A 5 1.38 23.94 -8.23
N VAL A 6 2.12 24.93 -8.71
CA VAL A 6 3.57 25.06 -8.48
C VAL A 6 3.81 26.23 -7.52
N ILE A 7 4.51 25.97 -6.42
CA ILE A 7 4.90 27.00 -5.44
C ILE A 7 6.42 26.92 -5.30
N ASP A 8 7.12 27.85 -5.93
CA ASP A 8 8.60 27.94 -5.92
C ASP A 8 8.95 29.42 -6.09
N ASP A 9 10.01 29.96 -5.51
CA ASP A 9 10.36 31.37 -5.63
C ASP A 9 11.19 31.67 -6.89
N ASP A 10 11.84 30.65 -7.46
CA ASP A 10 12.56 30.71 -8.71
C ASP A 10 11.60 30.79 -9.91
N ARG A 11 11.56 31.98 -10.52
CA ARG A 11 10.75 32.25 -11.70
C ARG A 11 11.09 31.34 -12.88
N ALA A 12 12.36 31.00 -13.08
CA ALA A 12 12.79 30.15 -14.19
C ALA A 12 12.33 28.70 -13.96
N ALA A 13 12.44 28.20 -12.73
CA ALA A 13 11.91 26.90 -12.34
C ALA A 13 10.39 26.84 -12.55
N ARG A 14 9.63 27.78 -11.96
CA ARG A 14 8.17 27.87 -12.17
C ARG A 14 7.78 27.87 -13.63
N ARG A 15 8.44 28.70 -14.44
CA ARG A 15 8.12 28.82 -15.87
C ARG A 15 8.41 27.54 -16.64
N THR A 16 9.47 26.83 -16.28
CA THR A 16 9.84 25.55 -16.90
C THR A 16 8.79 24.49 -16.58
N LEU A 17 8.38 24.40 -15.31
CA LEU A 17 7.35 23.47 -14.85
C LEU A 17 5.98 23.75 -15.47
N GLU A 18 5.57 25.02 -15.52
CA GLU A 18 4.35 25.44 -16.22
C GLU A 18 4.34 24.95 -17.67
N LEU A 19 5.40 25.22 -18.42
CA LEU A 19 5.48 24.86 -19.83
C LEU A 19 5.48 23.34 -20.05
N ALA A 20 6.23 22.59 -19.23
CA ALA A 20 6.31 21.14 -19.31
C ALA A 20 4.93 20.49 -19.11
N PHE A 21 4.25 20.81 -18.00
CA PHE A 21 2.97 20.21 -17.69
C PHE A 21 1.80 20.75 -18.54
N GLN A 22 1.85 22.00 -19.00
CA GLN A 22 0.88 22.50 -19.98
C GLN A 22 1.01 21.77 -21.32
N ALA A 23 2.23 21.43 -21.76
CA ALA A 23 2.45 20.65 -22.99
C ALA A 23 1.84 19.24 -22.90
N GLN A 24 1.73 18.69 -21.69
CA GLN A 24 1.03 17.43 -21.40
C GLN A 24 -0.50 17.57 -21.26
N GLY A 25 -1.03 18.80 -21.34
CA GLY A 25 -2.46 19.07 -21.26
C GLY A 25 -3.01 19.21 -19.84
N HIS A 26 -2.16 19.48 -18.85
CA HIS A 26 -2.58 19.86 -17.50
C HIS A 26 -2.89 21.36 -17.40
N GLU A 27 -3.78 21.72 -16.47
CA GLU A 27 -4.00 23.11 -16.06
C GLU A 27 -3.02 23.42 -14.92
N VAL A 28 -2.15 24.42 -15.11
CA VAL A 28 -1.08 24.72 -14.14
C VAL A 28 -1.27 26.13 -13.58
N PHE A 29 -1.33 26.21 -12.25
CA PHE A 29 -1.29 27.44 -11.47
C PHE A 29 0.09 27.59 -10.84
N ALA A 30 0.56 28.82 -10.63
CA ALA A 30 1.87 29.07 -10.08
C ALA A 30 1.86 30.24 -9.10
N GLY A 31 2.46 30.04 -7.93
CA GLY A 31 2.66 31.06 -6.89
C GLY A 31 4.13 31.14 -6.50
N SER A 32 4.57 32.32 -6.07
CA SER A 32 5.96 32.62 -5.72
C SER A 32 6.25 32.64 -4.22
N THR A 33 5.20 32.58 -3.41
CA THR A 33 5.25 32.68 -1.94
C THR A 33 4.24 31.72 -1.32
N ILE A 34 4.39 31.44 -0.02
CA ILE A 34 3.43 30.65 0.75
C ILE A 34 2.05 31.30 0.72
N ALA A 35 1.97 32.61 0.93
CA ALA A 35 0.70 33.33 0.95
C ALA A 35 -0.06 33.22 -0.40
N GLU A 36 0.65 33.46 -1.51
CA GLU A 36 0.08 33.35 -2.87
C GLU A 36 -0.28 31.90 -3.19
N GLY A 37 0.61 30.95 -2.87
CA GLY A 37 0.39 29.52 -3.05
C GLY A 37 -0.84 29.02 -2.30
N LYS A 38 -1.03 29.41 -1.04
CA LYS A 38 -2.21 29.03 -0.24
C LYS A 38 -3.50 29.59 -0.82
N GLU A 39 -3.52 30.84 -1.28
CA GLU A 39 -4.69 31.43 -1.93
C GLU A 39 -5.08 30.68 -3.20
N LEU A 40 -4.10 30.35 -4.05
CA LEU A 40 -4.31 29.58 -5.28
C LEU A 40 -4.78 28.15 -4.98
N TRP A 41 -4.23 27.52 -3.95
CA TRP A 41 -4.61 26.19 -3.53
C TRP A 41 -6.08 26.14 -3.11
N ILE A 42 -6.51 27.06 -2.24
CA ILE A 42 -7.92 27.16 -1.80
C ILE A 42 -8.84 27.47 -2.99
N ARG A 43 -8.45 28.40 -3.87
CA ARG A 43 -9.29 28.85 -4.99
C ARG A 43 -9.51 27.77 -6.04
N HIS A 44 -8.45 27.02 -6.38
CA HIS A 44 -8.45 26.16 -7.56
C HIS A 44 -8.58 24.67 -7.25
N GLU A 45 -8.38 24.28 -5.99
CA GLU A 45 -8.39 22.90 -5.50
C GLU A 45 -7.57 21.96 -6.41
N PRO A 46 -6.25 22.22 -6.56
CA PRO A 46 -5.37 21.41 -7.39
C PRO A 46 -5.31 19.96 -6.91
N GLU A 47 -5.13 19.04 -7.86
CA GLU A 47 -4.95 17.62 -7.56
C GLU A 47 -3.53 17.33 -7.09
N VAL A 48 -2.52 18.01 -7.65
CA VAL A 48 -1.11 17.87 -7.23
C VAL A 48 -0.49 19.24 -7.02
N ILE A 49 0.31 19.35 -5.96
CA ILE A 49 1.01 20.55 -5.54
C ILE A 49 2.50 20.25 -5.53
N LEU A 50 3.26 20.98 -6.34
CA LEU A 50 4.71 20.97 -6.36
C LEU A 50 5.20 22.12 -5.48
N LEU A 51 5.74 21.80 -4.30
CA LEU A 51 6.01 22.78 -3.26
C LEU A 51 7.50 22.85 -2.92
N ASP A 52 8.14 23.98 -3.20
CA ASP A 52 9.49 24.25 -2.76
C ASP A 52 9.56 24.35 -1.23
N LEU A 53 10.63 23.80 -0.67
CA LEU A 53 10.83 23.72 0.77
C LEU A 53 11.16 25.09 1.37
N VAL A 54 11.91 25.92 0.65
CA VAL A 54 12.36 27.24 1.12
C VAL A 54 11.68 28.30 0.27
N LEU A 55 10.90 29.16 0.90
CA LEU A 55 10.19 30.25 0.25
C LEU A 55 10.52 31.59 0.93
N PRO A 56 10.32 32.75 0.28
CA PRO A 56 10.70 34.05 0.81
C PRO A 56 9.99 34.43 2.12
N ASP A 57 8.80 33.89 2.34
CA ASP A 57 7.91 34.17 3.46
C ASP A 57 7.77 33.01 4.46
N GLY A 58 8.59 31.94 4.33
CA GLY A 58 8.62 30.84 5.29
C GLY A 58 9.11 29.52 4.70
N THR A 59 8.69 28.41 5.29
CA THR A 59 9.01 27.07 4.77
C THR A 59 7.80 26.39 4.15
N GLY A 60 7.99 25.71 3.02
CA GLY A 60 6.94 24.88 2.40
C GLY A 60 6.48 23.75 3.32
N GLN A 61 7.32 23.31 4.24
CA GLN A 61 6.93 22.32 5.25
C GLN A 61 5.84 22.86 6.19
N ASP A 62 5.94 24.11 6.63
CA ASP A 62 4.90 24.73 7.48
C ASP A 62 3.58 24.86 6.72
N LEU A 63 3.64 25.19 5.43
CA LEU A 63 2.46 25.23 4.56
C LEU A 63 1.82 23.84 4.39
N LEU A 64 2.62 22.79 4.22
CA LEU A 64 2.13 21.40 4.16
C LEU A 64 1.43 20.99 5.46
N LEU A 65 2.00 21.35 6.61
CA LEU A 65 1.40 21.05 7.90
C LEU A 65 0.04 21.75 8.06
N GLN A 66 -0.01 23.05 7.75
CA GLN A 66 -1.26 23.81 7.77
C GLN A 66 -2.30 23.23 6.80
N ALA A 67 -1.89 22.87 5.59
CA ALA A 67 -2.78 22.27 4.59
C ALA A 67 -3.35 20.93 5.08
N THR A 68 -2.54 20.13 5.78
CA THR A 68 -2.97 18.88 6.40
C THR A 68 -3.97 19.13 7.54
N GLU A 69 -3.68 20.08 8.43
CA GLU A 69 -4.56 20.45 9.56
C GLU A 69 -5.91 21.02 9.08
N GLU A 70 -5.88 21.85 8.02
CA GLU A 70 -7.04 22.46 7.39
C GLU A 70 -7.77 21.48 6.43
N SER A 71 -7.29 20.24 6.29
CA SER A 71 -7.85 19.21 5.41
C SER A 71 -7.99 19.68 3.95
N MET A 72 -7.02 20.46 3.47
CA MET A 72 -6.96 20.92 2.09
C MET A 72 -6.79 19.72 1.14
N SER A 73 -7.45 19.78 -0.02
CA SER A 73 -7.42 18.72 -1.02
C SER A 73 -6.13 18.72 -1.84
N GLY A 74 -5.77 17.59 -2.43
CA GLY A 74 -4.61 17.46 -3.31
C GLY A 74 -3.39 16.81 -2.66
N ILE A 75 -2.46 16.37 -3.50
CA ILE A 75 -1.24 15.67 -3.09
C ILE A 75 -0.04 16.59 -3.21
N VAL A 76 0.77 16.67 -2.16
CA VAL A 76 1.97 17.51 -2.14
C VAL A 76 3.21 16.68 -2.48
N ILE A 77 3.97 17.13 -3.47
CA ILE A 77 5.32 16.67 -3.79
C ILE A 77 6.27 17.81 -3.43
N MET A 78 7.23 17.55 -2.55
CA MET A 78 8.18 18.56 -2.10
C MET A 78 9.32 18.70 -3.10
N ILE A 79 9.76 19.93 -3.36
CA ILE A 79 10.98 20.21 -4.12
C ILE A 79 12.03 20.69 -3.13
N THR A 80 13.25 20.14 -3.20
CA THR A 80 14.27 20.38 -2.17
C THR A 80 15.68 20.55 -2.74
N GLY A 81 16.48 21.42 -2.12
CA GLY A 81 17.89 21.63 -2.46
C GLY A 81 18.82 20.57 -1.88
N HIS A 82 20.09 20.58 -2.30
CA HIS A 82 21.12 19.62 -1.87
C HIS A 82 21.44 19.65 -0.36
N GLN A 83 21.05 20.71 0.37
CA GLN A 83 21.38 20.90 1.79
C GLN A 83 20.24 20.48 2.75
N ASP A 84 19.12 19.98 2.24
CA ASP A 84 17.87 19.88 3.00
C ASP A 84 17.34 18.45 3.15
N LEU A 85 18.19 17.42 3.08
CA LEU A 85 17.78 16.02 3.18
C LEU A 85 17.06 15.70 4.51
N GLU A 86 17.54 16.24 5.63
CA GLU A 86 16.86 16.06 6.93
C GLU A 86 15.46 16.68 6.94
N ARG A 87 15.28 17.84 6.29
CA ARG A 87 13.99 18.52 6.18
C ARG A 87 13.03 17.82 5.21
N ALA A 88 13.57 17.22 4.14
CA ALA A 88 12.78 16.36 3.26
C ALA A 88 12.18 15.16 4.02
N ILE A 89 12.94 14.57 4.95
CA ILE A 89 12.44 13.50 5.83
C ILE A 89 11.29 14.01 6.72
N VAL A 90 11.41 15.21 7.29
CA VAL A 90 10.35 15.77 8.15
C VAL A 90 9.10 16.15 7.34
N ALA A 91 9.27 16.65 6.10
CA ALA A 91 8.15 16.92 5.21
C ALA A 91 7.39 15.64 4.79
N MET A 92 8.09 14.52 4.61
CA MET A 92 7.44 13.21 4.40
C MET A 92 6.63 12.79 5.63
N GLN A 93 7.12 13.02 6.85
CA GLN A 93 6.35 12.77 8.09
C GLN A 93 5.11 13.66 8.21
N ALA A 94 5.17 14.87 7.65
CA ALA A 94 4.07 15.83 7.62
C ALA A 94 3.02 15.55 6.52
N GLY A 95 3.18 14.47 5.73
CA GLY A 95 2.18 14.04 4.75
C GLY A 95 2.51 14.31 3.29
N ALA A 96 3.75 14.72 2.96
CA ALA A 96 4.20 14.78 1.57
C ALA A 96 4.19 13.38 0.93
N PHE A 97 3.80 13.31 -0.34
CA PHE A 97 3.72 12.06 -1.10
C PHE A 97 5.08 11.61 -1.61
N ASP A 98 5.88 12.55 -2.10
CA ASP A 98 7.27 12.31 -2.49
C ASP A 98 8.08 13.61 -2.39
N TYR A 99 9.38 13.52 -2.62
CA TYR A 99 10.24 14.70 -2.80
C TYR A 99 11.16 14.58 -4.01
N ILE A 100 11.50 15.71 -4.63
CA ILE A 100 12.37 15.80 -5.80
C ILE A 100 13.53 16.75 -5.51
N HIS A 101 14.74 16.32 -5.84
CA HIS A 101 15.93 17.11 -5.64
C HIS A 101 16.15 18.13 -6.77
N LYS A 102 16.56 19.36 -6.41
CA LYS A 102 17.16 20.32 -7.33
C LYS A 102 18.61 19.87 -7.66
N PRO A 103 19.07 19.98 -8.92
CA PRO A 103 18.38 20.57 -10.07
C PRO A 103 17.23 19.70 -10.59
N LEU A 104 16.12 20.35 -10.96
CA LEU A 104 14.90 19.67 -11.39
C LEU A 104 15.14 18.82 -12.64
N ASN A 105 14.90 17.52 -12.53
CA ASN A 105 14.77 16.62 -13.67
C ASN A 105 13.29 16.52 -14.04
N ILE A 106 12.93 17.04 -15.21
CA ILE A 106 11.53 17.09 -15.67
C ILE A 106 10.97 15.68 -15.87
N ASP A 107 11.75 14.76 -16.44
CA ASP A 107 11.29 13.37 -16.67
C ASP A 107 10.96 12.67 -15.34
N GLU A 108 11.78 12.89 -14.31
CA GLU A 108 11.56 12.32 -12.97
C GLU A 108 10.33 12.92 -12.29
N LEU A 109 10.13 14.22 -12.47
CA LEU A 109 8.99 14.95 -11.92
C LEU A 109 7.69 14.53 -12.60
N GLU A 110 7.70 14.35 -13.92
CA GLU A 110 6.56 13.85 -14.70
C GLU A 110 6.14 12.45 -14.20
N ILE A 111 7.09 11.52 -14.06
CA ILE A 111 6.82 10.17 -13.50
C ILE A 111 6.20 10.28 -12.09
N THR A 112 6.69 11.20 -11.28
CA THR A 112 6.21 11.36 -9.89
C THR A 112 4.81 11.97 -9.84
N VAL A 113 4.52 12.94 -10.70
CA VAL A 113 3.18 13.53 -10.86
C VAL A 113 2.19 12.49 -11.39
N ASP A 114 2.56 11.69 -12.39
CA ASP A 114 1.73 10.60 -12.91
C ASP A 114 1.38 9.59 -11.81
N ARG A 115 2.36 9.19 -10.99
CA ARG A 115 2.13 8.30 -9.84
C ARG A 115 1.19 8.93 -8.80
N ALA A 116 1.29 10.24 -8.56
CA ALA A 116 0.40 10.94 -7.65
C ALA A 116 -1.05 10.99 -8.20
N LEU A 117 -1.21 11.26 -9.49
CA LEU A 117 -2.51 11.27 -10.18
C LEU A 117 -3.14 9.86 -10.25
N GLU A 118 -2.35 8.83 -10.53
CA GLU A 118 -2.78 7.43 -10.47
C GLU A 118 -3.26 7.06 -9.06
N TYR A 119 -2.52 7.46 -8.02
CA TYR A 119 -2.92 7.27 -6.64
C TYR A 119 -4.24 7.99 -6.31
N LEU A 120 -4.44 9.22 -6.79
CA LEU A 120 -5.71 9.94 -6.63
C LEU A 120 -6.87 9.26 -7.37
N SER A 121 -6.65 8.80 -8.60
CA SER A 121 -7.65 8.06 -9.36
C SER A 121 -8.04 6.76 -8.66
N SER A 122 -7.06 6.03 -8.11
CA SER A 122 -7.28 4.82 -7.32
C SER A 122 -8.05 5.12 -6.03
N LYS A 123 -7.71 6.19 -5.31
CA LYS A 123 -8.43 6.64 -4.11
C LYS A 123 -9.86 7.10 -4.43
N ARG A 124 -10.08 7.75 -5.58
CA ARG A 124 -11.40 8.18 -6.07
C ARG A 124 -12.26 6.99 -6.51
N ASN A 125 -11.65 6.01 -7.18
CA ASN A 125 -12.30 4.74 -7.54
C ASN A 125 -12.65 3.92 -6.30
N LEU A 126 -11.79 3.90 -5.28
CA LEU A 126 -12.10 3.32 -3.97
C LEU A 126 -13.22 4.06 -3.23
N ALA A 127 -13.34 5.38 -3.38
CA ALA A 127 -14.45 6.16 -2.79
C ALA A 127 -15.79 5.90 -3.50
N ILE A 128 -15.77 5.65 -4.82
CA ILE A 128 -16.96 5.29 -5.60
C ILE A 128 -17.38 3.83 -5.36
N VAL A 129 -16.42 2.94 -5.12
CA VAL A 129 -16.71 1.54 -4.75
C VAL A 129 -17.14 1.42 -3.29
N ALA A 130 -16.64 2.27 -2.40
CA ALA A 130 -17.03 2.31 -0.97
C ALA A 130 -18.52 2.63 -0.75
N ASP A 131 -19.20 3.29 -1.69
CA ASP A 131 -20.66 3.54 -1.61
C ASP A 131 -21.50 2.32 -2.03
N LEU A 132 -20.89 1.31 -2.66
CA LEU A 132 -21.55 0.08 -3.11
C LEU A 132 -21.19 -1.16 -2.28
N SER A 133 -20.14 -1.10 -1.47
CA SER A 133 -19.69 -2.21 -0.61
C SER A 133 -19.61 -1.78 0.86
N SER A 134 -20.69 -1.22 1.39
CA SER A 134 -20.88 -1.20 2.84
C SER A 134 -20.89 -2.64 3.35
N HIS A 135 -20.17 -2.91 4.45
CA HIS A 135 -19.99 -4.17 5.20
C HIS A 135 -18.58 -4.82 5.22
N GLU A 136 -17.49 -4.05 5.19
CA GLU A 136 -16.26 -4.49 5.87
C GLU A 136 -15.76 -3.43 6.86
N PRO A 137 -15.38 -3.81 8.09
CA PRO A 137 -14.82 -2.90 9.09
C PRO A 137 -13.53 -2.26 8.57
N ASP A 138 -13.20 -1.09 9.11
CA ASP A 138 -12.14 -0.18 8.66
C ASP A 138 -10.72 -0.81 8.75
N ASP A 139 -10.40 -1.68 7.80
CA ASP A 139 -9.14 -2.44 7.67
C ASP A 139 -8.00 -1.58 7.09
N ARG A 140 -7.95 -0.29 7.46
CA ARG A 140 -6.94 0.65 6.97
C ARG A 140 -5.82 0.78 8.00
N ILE A 141 -4.58 0.72 7.54
CA ILE A 141 -3.44 1.13 8.36
C ILE A 141 -3.53 2.64 8.53
N ILE A 142 -3.68 3.10 9.77
CA ILE A 142 -3.79 4.52 10.11
C ILE A 142 -2.47 4.94 10.77
N GLY A 143 -1.97 6.12 10.40
CA GLY A 143 -0.80 6.73 11.01
C GLY A 143 0.16 7.32 9.98
N THR A 144 0.88 8.36 10.38
CA THR A 144 1.82 9.12 9.53
C THR A 144 3.25 9.06 10.07
N SER A 145 3.53 8.19 11.05
CA SER A 145 4.89 8.02 11.58
C SER A 145 5.83 7.49 10.50
N ARG A 146 7.12 7.84 10.60
CA ARG A 146 8.13 7.37 9.64
C ARG A 146 8.13 5.84 9.48
N ALA A 147 7.99 5.11 10.58
CA ALA A 147 7.93 3.65 10.55
C ALA A 147 6.72 3.14 9.74
N ILE A 148 5.54 3.77 9.89
CA ILE A 148 4.34 3.41 9.12
C ILE A 148 4.49 3.80 7.64
N ILE A 149 5.14 4.92 7.32
CA ILE A 149 5.44 5.30 5.93
C ILE A 149 6.39 4.27 5.29
N GLU A 150 7.43 3.82 6.00
CA GLU A 150 8.33 2.76 5.53
C GLU A 150 7.58 1.44 5.29
N VAL A 151 6.63 1.09 6.16
CA VAL A 151 5.71 -0.05 5.95
C VAL A 151 4.89 0.14 4.68
N HIS A 152 4.28 1.30 4.44
CA HIS A 152 3.54 1.57 3.19
C HIS A 152 4.42 1.45 1.93
N LYS A 153 5.65 1.96 1.97
CA LYS A 153 6.61 1.83 0.86
C LYS A 153 6.95 0.35 0.59
N MET A 154 7.20 -0.42 1.64
CA MET A 154 7.45 -1.86 1.52
C MET A 154 6.24 -2.60 0.94
N ILE A 155 5.02 -2.29 1.42
CA ILE A 155 3.77 -2.85 0.86
C ILE A 155 3.71 -2.60 -0.65
N GLY A 156 3.92 -1.36 -1.11
CA GLY A 156 3.89 -1.02 -2.53
C GLY A 156 4.94 -1.79 -3.35
N MET A 157 6.15 -1.93 -2.82
CA MET A 157 7.24 -2.67 -3.48
C MET A 157 6.92 -4.16 -3.61
N VAL A 158 6.47 -4.81 -2.53
CA VAL A 158 6.24 -6.26 -2.53
C VAL A 158 4.93 -6.65 -3.22
N SER A 159 3.97 -5.74 -3.36
CA SER A 159 2.68 -6.02 -4.02
C SER A 159 2.83 -6.31 -5.52
N ARG A 160 3.88 -5.81 -6.18
CA ARG A 160 4.14 -6.05 -7.61
C ARG A 160 4.67 -7.46 -7.93
N GLY A 161 5.18 -8.16 -6.91
CA GLY A 161 5.77 -9.50 -7.07
C GLY A 161 4.86 -10.60 -6.52
N ASN A 162 5.24 -11.85 -6.79
CA ASN A 162 4.58 -13.06 -6.26
C ASN A 162 5.42 -13.77 -5.19
N ALA A 163 6.48 -13.13 -4.69
CA ALA A 163 7.31 -13.67 -3.63
C ALA A 163 6.50 -13.85 -2.34
N ASN A 164 6.82 -14.91 -1.59
CA ASN A 164 6.27 -15.11 -0.26
C ASN A 164 6.83 -14.05 0.70
N ILE A 165 6.03 -13.62 1.67
CA ILE A 165 6.37 -12.54 2.59
C ILE A 165 6.27 -13.02 4.03
N LEU A 166 7.21 -12.60 4.87
CA LEU A 166 7.13 -12.72 6.32
C LEU A 166 7.00 -11.33 6.93
N ILE A 167 5.96 -11.12 7.74
CA ILE A 167 5.68 -9.87 8.45
C ILE A 167 6.01 -10.10 9.92
N THR A 168 6.94 -9.33 10.47
CA THR A 168 7.34 -9.47 11.88
C THR A 168 6.91 -8.27 12.70
N GLY A 169 6.52 -8.51 13.95
CA GLY A 169 6.12 -7.46 14.89
C GLY A 169 5.43 -8.05 16.11
N GLU A 170 5.36 -7.28 17.18
CA GLU A 170 4.67 -7.68 18.42
C GLU A 170 3.18 -7.99 18.17
N SER A 171 2.55 -8.72 19.09
CA SER A 171 1.11 -8.99 19.02
C SER A 171 0.32 -7.67 19.05
N GLY A 172 -0.74 -7.57 18.24
CA GLY A 172 -1.57 -6.37 18.16
C GLY A 172 -0.98 -5.20 17.35
N THR A 173 0.18 -5.35 16.70
CA THR A 173 0.79 -4.29 15.87
C THR A 173 0.19 -4.13 14.46
N GLY A 174 -0.87 -4.88 14.14
CA GLY A 174 -1.55 -4.76 12.84
C GLY A 174 -0.93 -5.55 11.70
N LYS A 175 -0.23 -6.67 11.98
CA LYS A 175 0.36 -7.54 10.94
C LYS A 175 -0.66 -8.02 9.90
N GLU A 176 -1.87 -8.37 10.34
CA GLU A 176 -2.96 -8.74 9.43
C GLU A 176 -3.38 -7.58 8.51
N LEU A 177 -3.42 -6.34 9.01
CA LEU A 177 -3.73 -5.16 8.19
C LEU A 177 -2.68 -4.97 7.08
N VAL A 178 -1.40 -5.23 7.38
CA VAL A 178 -0.31 -5.22 6.40
C VAL A 178 -0.51 -6.31 5.34
N ALA A 179 -0.84 -7.53 5.75
CA ALA A 179 -1.11 -8.64 4.82
C ALA A 179 -2.29 -8.34 3.89
N ARG A 180 -3.39 -7.82 4.44
CA ARG A 180 -4.58 -7.39 3.68
C ARG A 180 -4.25 -6.27 2.71
N ALA A 181 -3.46 -5.29 3.13
CA ALA A 181 -3.01 -4.21 2.26
C ALA A 181 -2.19 -4.74 1.07
N ILE A 182 -1.27 -5.68 1.29
CA ILE A 182 -0.47 -6.29 0.21
C ILE A 182 -1.37 -7.05 -0.78
N HIS A 183 -2.34 -7.81 -0.27
CA HIS A 183 -3.30 -8.52 -1.12
C HIS A 183 -4.12 -7.56 -2.00
N ARG A 184 -4.70 -6.50 -1.40
CA ARG A 184 -5.49 -5.49 -2.12
C ARG A 184 -4.72 -4.82 -3.25
N HIS A 185 -3.42 -4.63 -3.10
CA HIS A 185 -2.58 -3.99 -4.13
C HIS A 185 -1.93 -4.99 -5.10
N SER A 186 -2.13 -6.30 -4.93
CA SER A 186 -1.56 -7.33 -5.81
C SER A 186 -2.63 -8.08 -6.61
N THR A 187 -3.66 -8.62 -5.95
CA THR A 187 -4.72 -9.42 -6.59
C THR A 187 -6.08 -9.13 -5.92
N PRO A 188 -6.63 -7.91 -6.04
CA PRO A 188 -7.83 -7.50 -5.30
C PRO A 188 -9.10 -8.31 -5.63
N ASP A 189 -9.15 -8.91 -6.83
CA ASP A 189 -10.31 -9.69 -7.30
C ASP A 189 -10.22 -11.19 -6.90
N GLU A 190 -9.10 -11.61 -6.29
CA GLU A 190 -8.87 -12.99 -5.87
C GLU A 190 -9.11 -13.16 -4.36
N PRO A 191 -9.28 -14.38 -3.83
CA PRO A 191 -9.54 -14.58 -2.39
C PRO A 191 -8.37 -14.19 -1.49
N PHE A 192 -8.67 -13.54 -0.36
CA PHE A 192 -7.78 -13.46 0.80
C PHE A 192 -8.22 -14.46 1.86
N ILE A 193 -7.42 -15.49 2.11
CA ILE A 193 -7.74 -16.56 3.06
C ILE A 193 -6.84 -16.44 4.29
N PRO A 194 -7.32 -15.84 5.39
CA PRO A 194 -6.61 -15.83 6.66
C PRO A 194 -6.76 -17.17 7.39
N VAL A 195 -5.67 -17.59 8.00
CA VAL A 195 -5.59 -18.74 8.90
C VAL A 195 -4.77 -18.33 10.11
N ASN A 196 -5.40 -18.32 11.29
CA ASN A 196 -4.69 -18.17 12.55
C ASN A 196 -4.24 -19.56 13.01
N SER A 197 -2.93 -19.72 13.21
CA SER A 197 -2.30 -21.02 13.50
C SER A 197 -2.39 -21.43 14.97
N SER A 198 -2.70 -20.51 15.90
CA SER A 198 -2.84 -20.81 17.33
C SER A 198 -4.28 -21.17 17.75
N ALA A 199 -5.28 -20.79 16.93
CA ALA A 199 -6.68 -20.90 17.28
C ALA A 199 -7.23 -22.35 17.31
N LEU A 200 -6.50 -23.33 16.78
CA LEU A 200 -6.96 -24.71 16.61
C LEU A 200 -5.94 -25.73 17.09
N VAL A 201 -6.43 -26.88 17.57
CA VAL A 201 -5.57 -28.02 17.84
C VAL A 201 -4.95 -28.55 16.53
N PRO A 202 -3.72 -29.11 16.55
CA PRO A 202 -2.96 -29.41 15.32
C PRO A 202 -3.71 -30.24 14.28
N THR A 203 -4.45 -31.27 14.71
CA THR A 203 -5.22 -32.14 13.81
C THR A 203 -6.39 -31.41 13.12
N LEU A 204 -7.02 -30.45 13.81
CA LEU A 204 -8.05 -29.61 13.21
C LEU A 204 -7.45 -28.56 12.29
N LEU A 205 -6.29 -27.99 12.67
CA LEU A 205 -5.57 -27.05 11.82
C LEU A 205 -5.12 -27.68 10.51
N GLU A 206 -4.62 -28.92 10.56
CA GLU A 206 -4.27 -29.71 9.38
C GLU A 206 -5.49 -29.86 8.44
N SER A 207 -6.61 -30.29 9.02
CA SER A 207 -7.86 -30.51 8.30
C SER A 207 -8.47 -29.21 7.75
N GLU A 208 -8.27 -28.07 8.41
CA GLU A 208 -8.62 -26.75 7.88
C GLU A 208 -7.69 -26.36 6.72
N LEU A 209 -6.37 -26.43 6.90
CA LEU A 209 -5.39 -26.01 5.91
C LEU A 209 -5.48 -26.84 4.62
N PHE A 210 -5.41 -28.16 4.76
CA PHE A 210 -5.31 -29.10 3.63
C PHE A 210 -6.67 -29.63 3.17
N GLY A 211 -7.71 -29.54 4.00
CA GLY A 211 -8.97 -30.25 3.77
C GLY A 211 -8.85 -31.73 4.10
N HIS A 212 -9.95 -32.47 3.99
CA HIS A 212 -9.96 -33.91 4.22
C HIS A 212 -10.95 -34.64 3.32
N GLU A 213 -10.68 -35.91 3.08
CA GLU A 213 -11.64 -36.84 2.49
C GLU A 213 -12.44 -37.55 3.59
N ARG A 214 -13.64 -38.00 3.23
CA ARG A 214 -14.49 -38.79 4.12
C ARG A 214 -13.76 -40.04 4.58
N GLY A 215 -13.70 -40.24 5.90
CA GLY A 215 -13.02 -41.38 6.52
C GLY A 215 -11.54 -41.16 6.83
N ALA A 216 -10.99 -39.98 6.58
CA ALA A 216 -9.58 -39.67 6.87
C ALA A 216 -9.20 -39.77 8.36
N PHE A 217 -10.15 -39.49 9.27
CA PHE A 217 -10.00 -39.63 10.72
C PHE A 217 -11.36 -39.85 11.38
N THR A 218 -11.36 -40.20 12.66
CA THR A 218 -12.58 -40.41 13.45
C THR A 218 -13.41 -39.12 13.51
N GLY A 219 -14.57 -39.11 12.86
CA GLY A 219 -15.44 -37.92 12.75
C GLY A 219 -15.44 -37.24 11.37
N ALA A 220 -14.58 -37.67 10.44
CA ALA A 220 -14.58 -37.21 9.05
C ALA A 220 -15.75 -37.81 8.25
N VAL A 221 -16.98 -37.35 8.52
CA VAL A 221 -18.22 -37.90 7.93
C VAL A 221 -18.48 -37.46 6.48
N ARG A 222 -17.79 -36.41 6.03
CA ARG A 222 -17.91 -35.84 4.67
C ARG A 222 -16.56 -35.30 4.23
N ASP A 223 -16.42 -35.08 2.93
CA ASP A 223 -15.27 -34.36 2.39
C ASP A 223 -15.33 -32.89 2.81
N LYS A 224 -14.16 -32.27 2.96
CA LYS A 224 -14.02 -30.85 3.27
C LYS A 224 -12.90 -30.24 2.42
N VAL A 225 -13.22 -29.12 1.80
CA VAL A 225 -12.27 -28.29 1.06
C VAL A 225 -11.39 -27.53 2.06
N GLY A 226 -10.07 -27.55 1.84
CA GLY A 226 -9.09 -26.87 2.68
C GLY A 226 -8.83 -25.42 2.28
N ARG A 227 -8.20 -24.66 3.18
CA ARG A 227 -7.81 -23.25 2.96
C ARG A 227 -6.84 -23.09 1.80
N LEU A 228 -5.92 -24.04 1.59
CA LEU A 228 -5.00 -24.06 0.45
C LEU A 228 -5.75 -24.10 -0.89
N GLU A 229 -6.85 -24.84 -0.95
CA GLU A 229 -7.70 -24.95 -2.14
C GLU A 229 -8.57 -23.70 -2.31
N LEU A 230 -9.17 -23.21 -1.22
CA LEU A 230 -10.00 -21.99 -1.21
C LEU A 230 -9.22 -20.73 -1.61
N ALA A 231 -7.90 -20.71 -1.37
CA ALA A 231 -7.06 -19.57 -1.72
C ALA A 231 -6.93 -19.34 -3.23
N GLY A 232 -7.19 -20.35 -4.07
CA GLY A 232 -7.19 -20.19 -5.53
C GLY A 232 -5.87 -19.60 -6.05
N ASN A 233 -5.96 -18.50 -6.82
CA ASN A 233 -4.78 -17.73 -7.25
C ASN A 233 -4.53 -16.49 -6.37
N GLY A 234 -5.27 -16.33 -5.26
CA GLY A 234 -5.17 -15.19 -4.37
C GLY A 234 -4.07 -15.33 -3.33
N THR A 235 -4.40 -15.02 -2.08
CA THR A 235 -3.44 -14.97 -0.97
C THR A 235 -3.87 -15.88 0.17
N LEU A 236 -2.96 -16.73 0.64
CA LEU A 236 -3.06 -17.41 1.92
C LEU A 236 -2.26 -16.61 2.96
N PHE A 237 -2.93 -16.10 3.99
CA PHE A 237 -2.29 -15.45 5.12
C PHE A 237 -2.24 -16.40 6.32
N LEU A 238 -1.03 -16.66 6.81
CA LEU A 238 -0.77 -17.53 7.95
C LEU A 238 -0.33 -16.66 9.13
N ASP A 239 -1.25 -16.36 10.04
CA ASP A 239 -0.95 -15.64 11.26
C ASP A 239 -0.42 -16.60 12.34
N GLU A 240 0.49 -16.09 13.16
CA GLU A 240 1.19 -16.84 14.21
C GLU A 240 1.87 -18.10 13.66
N ILE A 241 2.59 -17.98 12.54
CA ILE A 241 3.23 -19.11 11.85
C ILE A 241 4.20 -19.89 12.75
N GLY A 242 4.75 -19.22 13.76
CA GLY A 242 5.63 -19.82 14.77
C GLY A 242 4.97 -20.88 15.64
N ASP A 243 3.63 -20.87 15.75
CA ASP A 243 2.87 -21.81 16.57
C ASP A 243 2.50 -23.11 15.82
N LEU A 244 2.85 -23.21 14.54
CA LEU A 244 2.72 -24.49 13.82
C LEU A 244 3.61 -25.56 14.44
N ASP A 245 3.05 -26.75 14.65
CA ASP A 245 3.83 -27.90 15.06
C ASP A 245 4.77 -28.35 13.92
N LEU A 246 5.86 -29.04 14.29
CA LEU A 246 6.88 -29.47 13.34
C LEU A 246 6.33 -30.33 12.20
N SER A 247 5.28 -31.13 12.44
CA SER A 247 4.73 -31.99 11.41
C SER A 247 4.01 -31.18 10.32
N LEU A 248 3.27 -30.13 10.71
CA LEU A 248 2.65 -29.21 9.77
C LEU A 248 3.67 -28.33 9.04
N GLN A 249 4.73 -27.89 9.73
CA GLN A 249 5.80 -27.12 9.08
C GLN A 249 6.44 -27.90 7.93
N VAL A 250 6.70 -29.21 8.11
CA VAL A 250 7.25 -30.07 7.05
C VAL A 250 6.30 -30.19 5.87
N LYS A 251 4.99 -30.33 6.11
CA LYS A 251 3.99 -30.40 5.04
C LYS A 251 3.88 -29.07 4.30
N LEU A 252 3.79 -27.96 5.02
CA LEU A 252 3.72 -26.63 4.43
C LEU A 252 4.97 -26.34 3.57
N LEU A 253 6.16 -26.73 4.03
CA LEU A 253 7.39 -26.59 3.25
C LEU A 253 7.30 -27.32 1.90
N ARG A 254 6.76 -28.54 1.87
CA ARG A 254 6.53 -29.28 0.61
C ARG A 254 5.57 -28.53 -0.30
N VAL A 255 4.48 -27.98 0.24
CA VAL A 255 3.53 -27.17 -0.55
C VAL A 255 4.22 -25.96 -1.19
N LEU A 256 5.08 -25.26 -0.43
CA LEU A 256 5.81 -24.10 -0.92
C LEU A 256 6.82 -24.47 -2.02
N GLN A 257 7.46 -25.63 -1.91
CA GLN A 257 8.48 -26.11 -2.85
C GLN A 257 7.87 -26.73 -4.13
N GLU A 258 6.93 -27.65 -3.95
CA GLU A 258 6.36 -28.46 -5.03
C GLU A 258 5.16 -27.77 -5.70
N ARG A 259 4.59 -26.75 -5.04
CA ARG A 259 3.36 -26.06 -5.48
C ARG A 259 2.19 -27.04 -5.69
N THR A 260 2.16 -28.09 -4.88
CA THR A 260 1.10 -29.10 -4.84
C THR A 260 0.86 -29.56 -3.41
N PHE A 261 -0.34 -30.08 -3.14
CA PHE A 261 -0.71 -30.64 -1.84
C PHE A 261 -1.76 -31.75 -2.01
N GLU A 262 -1.95 -32.56 -0.98
CA GLU A 262 -2.99 -33.58 -0.89
C GLU A 262 -3.91 -33.27 0.29
N ARG A 263 -5.19 -33.65 0.18
CA ARG A 263 -6.11 -33.60 1.32
C ARG A 263 -5.73 -34.67 2.34
N VAL A 264 -6.06 -34.45 3.60
CA VAL A 264 -5.86 -35.48 4.64
C VAL A 264 -6.66 -36.73 4.28
N GLY A 265 -5.97 -37.87 4.23
CA GLY A 265 -6.54 -39.17 3.84
C GLY A 265 -6.75 -39.36 2.34
N GLY A 266 -6.47 -38.34 1.53
CA GLY A 266 -6.55 -38.41 0.08
C GLY A 266 -5.23 -38.82 -0.58
N THR A 267 -5.30 -39.12 -1.87
CA THR A 267 -4.13 -39.44 -2.72
C THR A 267 -4.08 -38.59 -3.99
N GLU A 268 -5.07 -37.72 -4.19
CA GLU A 268 -5.12 -36.81 -5.32
C GLU A 268 -4.26 -35.57 -5.03
N SER A 269 -3.19 -35.41 -5.81
CA SER A 269 -2.36 -34.21 -5.78
C SER A 269 -3.08 -33.03 -6.43
N LYS A 270 -3.19 -31.91 -5.72
CA LYS A 270 -3.86 -30.68 -6.14
C LYS A 270 -2.86 -29.53 -6.26
N PRO A 271 -2.98 -28.65 -7.28
CA PRO A 271 -2.08 -27.53 -7.47
C PRO A 271 -2.31 -26.43 -6.43
N PHE A 272 -1.23 -25.80 -5.97
CA PHE A 272 -1.25 -24.63 -5.09
C PHE A 272 -0.65 -23.41 -5.80
N LYS A 273 -1.51 -22.43 -6.09
CA LYS A 273 -1.16 -21.24 -6.88
C LYS A 273 -1.12 -19.95 -6.07
N ALA A 274 -1.76 -19.94 -4.90
CA ALA A 274 -1.84 -18.75 -4.08
C ALA A 274 -0.47 -18.26 -3.61
N ARG A 275 -0.38 -16.96 -3.38
CA ARG A 275 0.73 -16.31 -2.71
C ARG A 275 0.65 -16.56 -1.21
N VAL A 276 1.79 -16.79 -0.55
CA VAL A 276 1.81 -16.96 0.91
C VAL A 276 2.36 -15.71 1.59
N ILE A 277 1.62 -15.22 2.58
CA ILE A 277 2.07 -14.20 3.53
C ILE A 277 1.99 -14.83 4.92
N ALA A 278 3.06 -14.72 5.72
CA ALA A 278 3.12 -15.25 7.07
C ALA A 278 3.40 -14.14 8.09
N ALA A 279 2.95 -14.31 9.33
CA ALA A 279 3.14 -13.37 10.44
C ALA A 279 3.44 -14.04 11.77
#